data_AF-A0A4Y2AF06-F1
#
_entry.id   AF-A0A4Y2AF06-F1
#
_cell.length_a   1.000
_cell.length_b   1.000
_cell.length_c   1.000
_cell.angle_alpha   90.00
_cell.angle_beta   90.00
_cell.angle_gamma   90.00
#
_symmetry.space_group_name_H-M   'P 1'
#
loop_
_entity.id
_entity.type
_entity.pdbx_description
1 polymer ?
#
loop_
_entity_poly.entity_id
_entity_poly.type
_entity_poly.pdbx_seq_one_letter_code
_entity_poly.pdbx_strand_id
1 'polypeptide(L)'
;MVKSMALAPQNQTQTPIFIHNFLKLGRVQVRVGSELSDFFIQEEGVPQGSVLSVTLFSIKINGILNQLPFTVKGFLYVDDLYVSCAGEDMNVIQRQVQTAINNIQTWSVKNGFTFSTTKTAGVHFCRKRKLHLDPEIQLDGHKIPFVNEIRFLGIIFDKKLTFLPHIKTLRKRCERALNILRVLSSTSWGADQPSMMRIYRSAILSKIDYGCMIYGSARKSVLQKLDPVHHTALRLCSGAF
;
A
#
# COMPACT_ATOMS: atom_id res chain seq x y z
N MET A 1 -53.94 11.21 -30.53
CA MET A 1 -52.70 11.99 -30.30
C MET A 1 -52.43 11.92 -28.80
N VAL A 2 -51.73 10.92 -28.30
CA VAL A 2 -50.27 10.95 -28.04
C VAL A 2 -49.64 9.62 -28.43
N LYS A 3 -48.54 9.70 -29.18
CA LYS A 3 -47.70 8.60 -29.63
C LYS A 3 -46.95 8.01 -28.43
N SER A 4 -47.07 6.70 -28.24
CA SER A 4 -46.10 5.91 -27.49
C SER A 4 -44.73 6.05 -28.18
N MET A 5 -43.75 6.61 -27.46
CA MET A 5 -42.33 6.48 -27.80
C MET A 5 -41.74 5.47 -26.83
N ALA A 6 -41.63 4.22 -27.30
CA ALA A 6 -40.72 3.24 -26.73
C ALA A 6 -39.29 3.78 -26.90
N LEU A 7 -38.65 4.15 -25.79
CA LEU A 7 -37.21 4.35 -25.74
C LEU A 7 -36.53 2.98 -25.76
N ALA A 8 -35.86 2.68 -26.86
CA ALA A 8 -35.05 1.47 -27.02
C ALA A 8 -33.84 1.48 -26.05
N PRO A 9 -33.47 0.35 -25.41
CA PRO A 9 -32.31 0.28 -24.55
C PRO A 9 -31.04 0.03 -25.40
N GLN A 10 -30.43 1.08 -25.95
CA GLN A 10 -29.24 0.92 -26.82
C GLN A 10 -27.88 1.07 -26.12
N ASN A 11 -27.81 1.33 -24.81
CA ASN A 11 -26.52 1.59 -24.13
C ASN A 11 -26.09 0.56 -23.07
N GLN A 12 -26.82 -0.54 -22.85
CA GLN A 12 -26.47 -1.52 -21.81
C GLN A 12 -25.60 -2.71 -22.27
N THR A 13 -25.51 -2.98 -23.58
CA THR A 13 -24.82 -4.18 -24.11
C THR A 13 -23.41 -3.93 -24.61
N GLN A 14 -22.98 -2.68 -24.85
CA GLN A 14 -21.64 -2.40 -25.38
C GLN A 14 -20.53 -2.54 -24.32
N THR A 15 -20.79 -2.14 -23.07
CA THR A 15 -19.78 -2.17 -22.00
C THR A 15 -19.27 -3.59 -21.69
N PRO A 16 -20.13 -4.62 -21.53
CA PRO A 16 -19.67 -5.99 -21.33
C PRO A 16 -18.86 -6.54 -22.53
N ILE A 17 -19.25 -6.19 -23.76
CA ILE A 17 -18.54 -6.61 -24.99
C ILE A 17 -17.16 -5.96 -25.05
N PHE A 18 -17.06 -4.67 -24.73
CA PHE A 18 -15.79 -3.96 -24.67
C PHE A 18 -14.85 -4.56 -23.62
N ILE A 19 -15.35 -4.81 -22.40
CA ILE A 19 -14.55 -5.44 -21.33
C ILE A 19 -14.11 -6.85 -21.75
N HIS A 20 -15.01 -7.63 -22.35
CA HIS A 20 -14.68 -8.95 -22.87
C HIS A 20 -13.55 -8.85 -23.90
N ASN A 21 -13.63 -7.95 -24.89
CA ASN A 21 -12.58 -7.76 -25.88
C ASN A 21 -11.27 -7.21 -25.30
N PHE A 22 -11.34 -6.37 -24.26
CA PHE A 22 -10.18 -5.86 -23.54
C PHE A 22 -9.44 -6.95 -22.77
N LEU A 23 -10.16 -7.91 -22.20
CA LEU A 23 -9.60 -9.05 -21.46
C LEU A 23 -9.22 -10.22 -22.38
N LYS A 24 -9.78 -10.27 -23.60
CA LYS A 24 -9.53 -11.35 -24.55
C LYS A 24 -8.15 -11.18 -25.18
N LEU A 25 -7.21 -12.03 -24.78
CA LEU A 25 -5.94 -12.33 -25.46
C LEU A 25 -5.22 -11.09 -26.05
N GLY A 26 -4.53 -10.36 -25.19
CA GLY A 26 -3.59 -9.34 -25.62
C GLY A 26 -2.29 -9.97 -26.11
N ARG A 27 -1.88 -9.67 -27.36
CA ARG A 27 -0.48 -9.86 -27.75
C ARG A 27 0.31 -8.68 -27.22
N VAL A 28 1.27 -8.94 -26.35
CA VAL A 28 2.17 -7.94 -25.79
C VAL A 28 3.53 -8.09 -26.44
N GLN A 29 4.18 -6.96 -26.73
CA GLN A 29 5.53 -6.91 -27.27
C GLN A 29 6.25 -5.75 -26.59
N VAL A 30 7.53 -5.94 -26.27
CA VAL A 30 8.36 -4.91 -25.66
C VAL A 30 9.17 -4.23 -26.75
N ARG A 31 9.15 -2.90 -26.80
CA ARG A 31 9.99 -2.10 -27.70
C ARG A 31 11.15 -1.48 -26.93
N VAL A 32 12.38 -1.67 -27.39
CA VAL A 32 13.57 -0.98 -26.87
C VAL A 32 14.26 -0.28 -28.04
N GLY A 33 14.13 1.05 -28.11
CA GLY A 33 14.60 1.80 -29.27
C GLY A 33 13.81 1.42 -30.53
N SER A 34 14.52 0.93 -31.56
CA SER A 34 13.95 0.43 -32.81
C SER A 34 13.61 -1.06 -32.79
N GLU A 35 14.10 -1.81 -31.80
CA GLU A 35 13.94 -3.26 -31.72
C GLU A 35 12.65 -3.64 -31.00
N LEU A 36 12.05 -4.74 -31.45
CA LEU A 36 10.86 -5.33 -30.87
C LEU A 36 11.17 -6.75 -30.38
N SER A 37 10.69 -7.12 -29.20
CA SER A 37 10.75 -8.51 -28.70
C SER A 37 9.86 -9.44 -29.51
N ASP A 38 9.88 -10.75 -29.25
CA ASP A 38 8.83 -11.63 -29.75
C ASP A 38 7.46 -11.30 -29.14
N PHE A 39 6.39 -11.76 -29.79
CA PHE A 39 5.04 -11.66 -29.25
C PHE A 39 4.87 -12.58 -28.04
N PHE A 40 4.43 -12.00 -26.93
CA PHE A 40 3.97 -12.72 -25.76
C PHE A 40 2.45 -12.74 -25.75
N ILE A 41 1.85 -13.94 -25.73
CA ILE A 41 0.40 -14.10 -25.60
C ILE A 41 0.08 -14.07 -24.10
N GLN A 42 -0.68 -13.07 -23.68
CA GLN A 42 -1.18 -13.00 -22.31
C GLN A 42 -2.59 -13.61 -22.25
N GLU A 43 -2.68 -14.81 -21.67
CA GLU A 43 -3.94 -15.55 -21.52
C GLU A 43 -4.71 -15.15 -20.25
N GLU A 44 -3.98 -14.78 -19.19
CA GLU A 44 -4.54 -14.40 -17.90
C GLU A 44 -4.09 -13.01 -17.43
N GLY A 45 -4.96 -12.34 -16.69
CA GLY A 45 -4.71 -11.03 -16.09
C GLY A 45 -5.18 -9.86 -16.95
N VAL A 46 -4.78 -8.67 -16.52
CA VAL A 46 -5.13 -7.40 -17.17
C VAL A 46 -3.88 -6.74 -17.75
N PRO A 47 -3.97 -6.03 -18.89
CA PRO A 47 -2.82 -5.33 -19.47
C PRO A 47 -2.23 -4.32 -18.48
N GLN A 48 -0.93 -4.43 -18.15
CA GLN A 48 -0.28 -3.43 -17.30
C GLN A 48 -0.16 -2.09 -18.03
N GLY A 49 -0.47 -0.99 -17.33
CA GLY A 49 -0.43 0.37 -17.89
C GLY A 49 -1.76 0.86 -18.47
N SER A 50 -2.80 0.03 -18.54
CA SER A 50 -4.16 0.50 -18.86
C SER A 50 -4.88 1.02 -17.61
N VAL A 51 -5.60 2.14 -17.77
CA VAL A 51 -6.43 2.75 -16.71
C VAL A 51 -7.54 1.80 -16.25
N LEU A 52 -8.07 0.98 -17.15
CA LEU A 52 -9.16 0.03 -16.86
C LEU A 52 -8.70 -1.16 -16.01
N SER A 53 -7.43 -1.55 -16.13
CA SER A 53 -6.87 -2.74 -15.47
C SER A 53 -6.99 -2.69 -13.95
N VAL A 54 -6.69 -1.54 -13.34
CA VAL A 54 -6.77 -1.37 -11.87
C VAL A 54 -8.20 -1.49 -11.37
N THR A 55 -9.16 -0.92 -12.12
CA THR A 55 -10.58 -0.98 -11.79
C THR A 55 -11.12 -2.40 -11.92
N LEU A 56 -10.80 -3.09 -13.02
CA LEU A 56 -11.23 -4.47 -13.25
C LEU A 56 -10.64 -5.43 -12.22
N PHE A 57 -9.37 -5.27 -11.87
CA PHE A 57 -8.74 -6.01 -10.79
C PHE A 57 -9.48 -5.77 -9.47
N SER A 58 -9.69 -4.51 -9.08
CA SER A 58 -10.39 -4.12 -7.86
C SER A 58 -11.78 -4.74 -7.77
N ILE A 59 -12.56 -4.71 -8.86
CA ILE A 59 -13.89 -5.34 -8.94
C ILE A 59 -13.79 -6.86 -8.71
N LYS A 60 -12.82 -7.52 -9.34
CA LYS A 60 -12.63 -8.98 -9.25
C LYS A 60 -12.24 -9.41 -7.83
N ILE A 61 -11.36 -8.66 -7.15
CA ILE A 61 -10.90 -9.02 -5.80
C ILE A 61 -11.87 -8.59 -4.69
N ASN A 62 -12.77 -7.63 -4.93
CA ASN A 62 -13.63 -7.01 -3.91
C ASN A 62 -14.43 -8.00 -3.05
N GLY A 63 -14.82 -9.16 -3.60
CA GLY A 63 -15.57 -10.19 -2.88
C GLY A 63 -14.79 -10.93 -1.78
N ILE A 64 -13.47 -10.74 -1.69
CA ILE A 64 -12.61 -11.45 -0.75
C ILE A 64 -12.92 -11.11 0.71
N LEU A 65 -13.27 -9.87 1.01
CA LEU A 65 -13.55 -9.42 2.37
C LEU A 65 -14.85 -10.03 2.93
N ASN A 66 -15.77 -10.43 2.05
CA ASN A 66 -17.01 -11.11 2.43
C ASN A 66 -16.80 -12.53 2.98
N GLN A 67 -15.59 -13.07 2.84
CA GLN A 67 -15.23 -14.40 3.33
C GLN A 67 -14.72 -14.38 4.79
N LEU A 68 -14.48 -13.19 5.32
CA LEU A 68 -13.95 -13.03 6.66
C LEU A 68 -15.06 -13.25 7.71
N PRO A 69 -14.76 -13.99 8.80
CA PRO A 69 -15.65 -14.08 9.95
C PRO A 69 -15.95 -12.70 10.55
N PHE A 70 -17.13 -12.52 11.15
CA PHE A 70 -17.52 -11.25 11.77
C PHE A 70 -16.56 -10.76 12.88
N THR A 71 -15.80 -11.68 13.49
CA THR A 71 -14.81 -11.39 14.53
C THR A 71 -13.48 -10.85 13.98
N VAL A 72 -13.28 -10.91 12.67
CA VAL A 72 -12.04 -10.57 11.99
C VAL A 72 -12.26 -9.36 11.10
N LYS A 73 -11.40 -8.34 11.25
CA LYS A 73 -11.42 -7.15 10.40
C LYS A 73 -10.51 -7.37 9.21
N GLY A 74 -10.98 -7.01 8.03
CA GLY A 74 -10.18 -7.01 6.81
C GLY A 74 -10.21 -5.67 6.10
N PHE A 75 -9.11 -5.33 5.47
CA PHE A 75 -8.97 -4.17 4.61
C PHE A 75 -8.21 -4.57 3.35
N LEU A 76 -8.65 -4.06 2.21
CA LEU A 76 -8.04 -4.34 0.91
C LEU A 76 -7.64 -3.02 0.26
N TYR A 77 -6.39 -2.94 -0.18
CA TYR A 77 -5.87 -1.81 -0.94
C TYR A 77 -5.16 -2.34 -2.19
N VAL A 78 -5.84 -2.28 -3.33
CA VAL A 78 -5.36 -2.92 -4.56
C VAL A 78 -5.05 -4.39 -4.26
N ASP A 79 -3.80 -4.82 -4.34
CA ASP A 79 -3.31 -6.18 -4.09
C ASP A 79 -2.90 -6.43 -2.63
N ASP A 80 -2.77 -5.38 -1.81
CA ASP A 80 -2.44 -5.48 -0.39
C ASP A 80 -3.69 -5.82 0.44
N LEU A 81 -3.76 -7.06 0.93
CA LEU A 81 -4.78 -7.51 1.88
C LEU A 81 -4.25 -7.48 3.31
N TYR A 82 -4.98 -6.84 4.21
CA TYR A 82 -4.73 -6.82 5.64
C TYR A 82 -5.86 -7.50 6.39
N VAL A 83 -5.52 -8.38 7.34
CA VAL A 83 -6.45 -9.10 8.20
C VAL A 83 -6.00 -8.95 9.65
N SER A 84 -6.94 -8.66 10.55
CA SER A 84 -6.64 -8.48 11.97
C SER A 84 -7.76 -8.96 12.89
N CYS A 85 -7.36 -9.43 14.05
CA CYS A 85 -8.24 -9.86 15.13
C CYS A 85 -7.67 -9.35 16.46
N ALA A 86 -8.54 -9.01 17.39
CA ALA A 86 -8.17 -8.55 18.72
C ALA A 86 -8.98 -9.31 19.77
N GLY A 87 -8.35 -9.66 20.90
CA GLY A 87 -8.97 -10.39 21.99
C GLY A 87 -8.00 -10.58 23.16
N GLU A 88 -8.45 -11.29 24.20
CA GLU A 88 -7.66 -11.53 25.41
C GLU A 88 -6.97 -12.90 25.42
N ASP A 89 -7.59 -13.89 24.77
CA ASP A 89 -7.10 -15.27 24.65
C ASP A 89 -6.43 -15.50 23.28
N MET A 90 -5.14 -15.85 23.33
CA MET A 90 -4.34 -16.12 22.14
C MET A 90 -4.84 -17.31 21.32
N ASN A 91 -5.35 -18.35 21.98
CA ASN A 91 -5.86 -19.54 21.28
C ASN A 91 -7.11 -19.20 20.46
N VAL A 92 -7.98 -18.35 21.02
CA VAL A 92 -9.18 -17.86 20.32
C VAL A 92 -8.77 -17.01 19.12
N ILE A 93 -7.84 -16.06 19.30
CA ILE A 93 -7.33 -15.21 18.21
C ILE A 93 -6.71 -16.06 17.11
N GLN A 94 -5.84 -17.01 17.45
CA GLN A 94 -5.18 -17.87 16.48
C GLN A 94 -6.20 -18.66 15.66
N ARG A 95 -7.20 -19.27 16.31
CA ARG A 95 -8.28 -19.99 15.61
C ARG A 95 -9.07 -19.08 14.68
N GLN A 96 -9.45 -17.88 15.14
CA GLN A 96 -10.23 -16.94 14.33
C GLN A 96 -9.45 -16.45 13.10
N VAL A 97 -8.18 -16.10 13.27
CA VAL A 97 -7.32 -15.67 12.16
C VAL A 97 -7.02 -16.82 11.21
N GLN A 98 -6.77 -18.04 11.71
CA GLN A 98 -6.55 -19.21 10.85
C GLN A 98 -7.80 -19.54 10.02
N THR A 99 -9.00 -19.51 10.62
CA THR A 99 -10.26 -19.68 9.89
C THR A 99 -10.43 -18.62 8.81
N ALA A 100 -10.15 -17.36 9.14
CA ALA A 100 -10.21 -16.27 8.16
C ALA A 100 -9.25 -16.51 6.99
N ILE A 101 -8.00 -16.90 7.26
CA ILE A 101 -6.99 -17.22 6.24
C ILE A 101 -7.42 -18.39 5.36
N ASN A 102 -7.96 -19.46 5.95
CA ASN A 102 -8.46 -20.62 5.20
C ASN A 102 -9.61 -20.22 4.25
N ASN A 103 -10.53 -19.37 4.72
CA ASN A 103 -11.65 -18.90 3.92
C ASN A 103 -11.18 -18.05 2.73
N ILE A 104 -10.31 -17.07 2.96
CA ILE A 104 -9.78 -16.22 1.89
C ILE A 104 -8.92 -17.03 0.92
N GLN A 105 -8.16 -18.02 1.40
CA GLN A 105 -7.34 -18.88 0.55
C GLN A 105 -8.24 -19.70 -0.38
N THR A 106 -9.26 -20.36 0.16
CA THR A 106 -10.22 -21.16 -0.61
C THR A 106 -10.91 -20.29 -1.68
N TRP A 107 -11.36 -19.09 -1.28
CA TRP A 107 -11.97 -18.14 -2.21
C TRP A 107 -11.00 -17.65 -3.28
N SER A 108 -9.75 -17.39 -2.91
CA SER A 108 -8.71 -16.90 -3.82
C SER A 108 -8.41 -17.92 -4.90
N VAL A 109 -8.18 -19.18 -4.53
CA VAL A 109 -7.96 -20.29 -5.48
C VAL A 109 -9.15 -20.42 -6.42
N LYS A 110 -10.39 -20.39 -5.90
CA LYS A 110 -11.61 -20.44 -6.72
C LYS A 110 -11.73 -19.26 -7.70
N ASN A 111 -11.16 -18.10 -7.36
CA ASN A 111 -11.25 -16.89 -8.16
C ASN A 111 -10.02 -16.60 -9.03
N GLY A 112 -9.03 -17.50 -9.07
CA GLY A 112 -7.81 -17.34 -9.86
C GLY A 112 -6.78 -16.41 -9.22
N PHE A 113 -6.78 -16.28 -7.90
CA PHE A 113 -5.79 -15.51 -7.14
C PHE A 113 -4.86 -16.42 -6.34
N THR A 114 -3.61 -16.00 -6.23
CA THR A 114 -2.58 -16.68 -5.45
C THR A 114 -1.92 -15.68 -4.52
N PHE A 115 -1.87 -16.01 -3.22
CA PHE A 115 -1.14 -15.21 -2.25
C PHE A 115 0.35 -15.54 -2.28
N SER A 116 1.20 -14.52 -2.16
CA SER A 116 2.64 -14.70 -2.01
C SER A 116 3.00 -15.01 -0.57
N THR A 117 3.19 -16.30 -0.26
CA THR A 117 3.62 -16.77 1.08
C THR A 117 4.90 -16.09 1.57
N THR A 118 5.82 -15.75 0.66
CA THR A 118 7.08 -15.04 0.97
C THR A 118 6.89 -13.57 1.35
N LYS A 119 5.82 -12.92 0.86
CA LYS A 119 5.50 -11.52 1.18
C LYS A 119 4.54 -11.40 2.35
N THR A 120 3.81 -12.46 2.68
CA THR A 120 2.90 -12.50 3.82
C THR A 120 3.68 -12.62 5.12
N ALA A 121 3.45 -11.68 6.04
CA ALA A 121 4.03 -11.70 7.38
C ALA A 121 2.99 -11.24 8.40
N GLY A 122 3.13 -11.72 9.63
CA GLY A 122 2.31 -11.33 10.77
C GLY A 122 3.07 -10.40 11.71
N VAL A 123 2.34 -9.57 12.44
CA VAL A 123 2.87 -8.86 13.61
C VAL A 123 1.86 -9.01 14.73
N HIS A 124 2.35 -9.39 15.91
CA HIS A 124 1.52 -9.59 17.09
C HIS A 124 1.71 -8.41 18.04
N PHE A 125 0.73 -7.51 18.08
CA PHE A 125 0.74 -6.37 18.99
C PHE A 125 0.20 -6.78 20.36
N CYS A 126 1.03 -6.66 21.41
CA CYS A 126 0.64 -6.99 22.77
C CYS A 126 1.21 -5.99 23.78
N ARG A 127 0.42 -5.69 24.82
CA ARG A 127 0.87 -4.87 25.96
C ARG A 127 1.40 -5.71 27.13
N LYS A 128 1.28 -7.04 27.07
CA LYS A 128 1.79 -7.95 28.10
C LYS A 128 3.32 -7.78 28.16
N ARG A 129 3.84 -7.56 29.37
CA ARG A 129 5.29 -7.41 29.61
C ARG A 129 6.00 -8.75 29.78
N LYS A 130 5.25 -9.79 30.13
CA LYS A 130 5.77 -11.16 30.27
C LYS A 130 6.03 -11.76 28.90
N LEU A 131 6.97 -12.71 28.85
CA LEU A 131 7.21 -13.51 27.65
C LEU A 131 5.89 -14.18 27.24
N HIS A 132 5.50 -13.98 26.00
CA HIS A 132 4.36 -14.63 25.39
C HIS A 132 4.79 -15.17 24.03
N LEU A 133 4.24 -16.32 23.67
CA LEU A 133 4.47 -16.88 22.34
C LEU A 133 3.66 -16.10 21.30
N ASP A 134 4.19 -16.02 20.09
CA ASP A 134 3.45 -15.53 18.94
C ASP A 134 2.58 -16.68 18.40
N PRO A 135 1.41 -16.37 17.79
CA PRO A 135 0.51 -17.40 17.30
C PRO A 135 1.13 -18.16 16.12
N GLU A 136 0.74 -19.42 16.00
CA GLU A 136 1.12 -20.26 14.87
C GLU A 136 0.01 -20.25 13.82
N ILE A 137 0.30 -19.61 12.69
CA ILE A 137 -0.65 -19.39 11.60
C ILE A 137 0.00 -19.87 10.31
N GLN A 138 -0.78 -20.54 9.47
CA GLN A 138 -0.33 -21.06 8.19
C GLN A 138 -1.17 -20.50 7.05
N LEU A 139 -0.52 -20.28 5.92
CA LEU A 139 -1.13 -19.95 4.63
C LEU A 139 -0.62 -20.97 3.62
N ASP A 140 -1.53 -21.71 2.99
CA ASP A 140 -1.17 -22.74 2.02
C ASP A 140 -0.16 -23.77 2.56
N GLY A 141 -0.36 -24.20 3.81
CA GLY A 141 0.54 -25.13 4.51
C GLY A 141 1.89 -24.53 4.95
N HIS A 142 2.19 -23.28 4.58
CA HIS A 142 3.42 -22.58 4.97
C HIS A 142 3.18 -21.72 6.19
N LYS A 143 4.07 -21.79 7.18
CA LYS A 143 3.99 -20.95 8.39
C LYS A 143 4.23 -19.48 8.04
N ILE A 144 3.31 -18.61 8.47
CA ILE A 144 3.49 -17.16 8.34
C ILE A 144 4.50 -16.69 9.39
N PRO A 145 5.60 -16.00 8.99
CA PRO A 145 6.56 -15.48 9.94
C PRO A 145 5.96 -14.31 10.72
N PHE A 146 6.12 -14.34 12.05
CA PHE A 146 5.82 -13.20 12.92
C PHE A 146 7.06 -12.34 13.10
N VAL A 147 6.98 -11.08 12.67
CA VAL A 147 8.10 -10.14 12.65
C VAL A 147 7.90 -9.03 13.68
N ASN A 148 9.01 -8.43 14.13
CA ASN A 148 8.98 -7.30 15.05
C ASN A 148 8.66 -5.96 14.37
N GLU A 149 8.87 -5.88 13.05
CA GLU A 149 8.61 -4.71 12.23
C GLU A 149 7.96 -5.16 10.93
N ILE A 150 6.82 -4.57 10.58
CA ILE A 150 6.13 -4.84 9.31
C ILE A 150 5.89 -3.53 8.57
N ARG A 151 6.07 -3.55 7.25
CA ARG A 151 5.73 -2.41 6.39
C ARG A 151 4.37 -2.64 5.75
N PHE A 152 3.47 -1.68 5.90
CA PHE A 152 2.16 -1.69 5.26
C PHE A 152 1.84 -0.30 4.74
N LEU A 153 1.47 -0.19 3.46
CA LEU A 153 1.20 1.09 2.77
C LEU A 153 2.25 2.18 3.08
N GLY A 154 3.53 1.82 2.94
CA GLY A 154 4.65 2.76 3.15
C GLY A 154 4.97 3.13 4.61
N ILE A 155 4.18 2.69 5.59
CA ILE A 155 4.39 2.92 7.03
C ILE A 155 4.98 1.68 7.68
N ILE A 156 5.90 1.87 8.63
CA ILE A 156 6.54 0.77 9.37
C ILE A 156 5.90 0.70 10.76
N PHE A 157 5.31 -0.44 11.09
CA PHE A 157 4.72 -0.74 12.39
C PHE A 157 5.66 -1.66 13.15
N ASP A 158 6.18 -1.20 14.29
CA ASP A 158 6.90 -2.06 15.23
C ASP A 158 5.95 -2.73 16.21
N LYS A 159 6.34 -3.88 16.77
CA LYS A 159 5.55 -4.69 17.72
C LYS A 159 4.98 -3.89 18.91
N LYS A 160 5.61 -2.77 19.28
CA LYS A 160 5.21 -1.90 20.39
C LYS A 160 4.45 -0.64 19.93
N LEU A 161 4.21 -0.49 18.64
CA LEU A 161 3.58 0.67 18.00
C LEU A 161 4.25 2.00 18.44
N THR A 162 5.57 1.98 18.61
CA THR A 162 6.34 3.18 18.97
C THR A 162 6.62 4.08 17.76
N PHE A 163 6.53 3.53 16.55
CA PHE A 163 6.90 4.12 15.28
C PHE A 163 8.35 4.63 15.21
N LEU A 164 9.21 4.24 16.15
CA LEU A 164 10.61 4.67 16.17
C LEU A 164 11.37 4.21 14.91
N PRO A 165 11.26 2.94 14.45
CA PRO A 165 11.91 2.50 13.21
C PRO A 165 11.40 3.27 11.98
N HIS A 166 10.09 3.56 11.95
CA HIS A 166 9.49 4.38 10.90
C HIS A 166 10.10 5.78 10.86
N ILE A 167 10.11 6.49 12.00
CA ILE A 167 10.61 7.87 12.10
C ILE A 167 12.11 7.93 11.78
N LYS A 168 12.91 6.96 12.21
CA LYS A 168 14.35 6.89 11.82
C LYS A 168 14.51 6.76 10.31
N THR A 169 13.73 5.89 9.68
CA THR A 169 13.76 5.68 8.22
C THR A 169 13.28 6.91 7.47
N LEU A 170 12.18 7.51 7.92
CA LEU A 170 11.61 8.73 7.36
C LEU A 170 12.60 9.90 7.46
N ARG A 171 13.22 10.10 8.63
CA ARG A 171 14.27 11.11 8.82
C ARG A 171 15.40 10.94 7.81
N LYS A 172 15.94 9.73 7.64
CA LYS A 172 17.02 9.46 6.66
C LYS A 172 16.59 9.79 5.23
N ARG A 173 15.34 9.52 4.85
CA ARG A 173 14.78 9.89 3.53
C ARG A 173 14.65 11.41 3.38
N CYS A 174 14.32 12.11 4.45
CA CYS A 174 14.24 13.57 4.47
C CYS A 174 15.63 14.21 4.43
N GLU A 175 16.63 13.65 5.13
CA GLU A 175 18.02 14.11 5.10
C GLU A 175 18.62 14.02 3.69
N ARG A 176 18.31 12.96 2.94
CA ARG A 176 18.70 12.86 1.51
C ARG A 176 18.11 13.99 0.67
N ALA A 177 16.83 14.32 0.87
CA ALA A 177 16.20 15.43 0.17
C ALA A 177 16.72 16.80 0.64
N LEU A 178 17.07 16.93 1.92
CA LEU A 178 17.71 18.12 2.46
C LEU A 178 19.06 18.37 1.81
N ASN A 179 19.84 17.33 1.52
CA ASN A 179 21.11 17.49 0.80
C ASN A 179 20.91 18.05 -0.62
N ILE A 180 19.85 17.64 -1.32
CA ILE A 180 19.48 18.24 -2.61
C ILE A 180 19.14 19.72 -2.42
N LEU A 181 18.35 20.05 -1.40
CA LEU A 181 17.99 21.43 -1.08
C LEU A 181 19.24 22.28 -0.76
N ARG A 182 20.24 21.74 -0.06
CA ARG A 182 21.51 22.43 0.22
C ARG A 182 22.31 22.75 -1.04
N VAL A 183 22.31 21.86 -2.03
CA VAL A 183 22.98 22.11 -3.31
C VAL A 183 22.29 23.25 -4.05
N LEU A 184 20.96 23.28 -4.00
CA LEU A 184 20.14 24.30 -4.67
C LEU A 184 20.12 25.65 -3.94
N SER A 185 20.51 25.70 -2.66
CA SER A 185 20.61 26.94 -1.87
C SER A 185 21.94 27.68 -2.05
N SER A 186 22.69 27.42 -3.13
CA SER A 186 23.96 28.10 -3.42
C SER A 186 23.75 29.61 -3.60
N THR A 187 24.65 30.44 -3.07
CA THR A 187 24.54 31.91 -3.19
C THR A 187 24.92 32.44 -4.57
N SER A 188 25.66 31.68 -5.38
CA SER A 188 26.12 32.10 -6.71
C SER A 188 25.18 31.68 -7.85
N TRP A 189 24.51 30.53 -7.72
CA TRP A 189 23.65 29.93 -8.77
C TRP A 189 22.39 29.28 -8.19
N GLY A 190 22.04 29.56 -6.93
CA GLY A 190 20.93 28.90 -6.25
C GLY A 190 19.57 29.38 -6.71
N ALA A 191 18.56 28.59 -6.35
CA ALA A 191 17.18 28.88 -6.67
C ALA A 191 16.62 30.01 -5.78
N ASP A 192 15.67 30.76 -6.32
CA ASP A 192 14.92 31.76 -5.57
C ASP A 192 14.11 31.13 -4.42
N GLN A 193 13.79 31.93 -3.40
CA GLN A 193 13.04 31.47 -2.22
C GLN A 193 11.72 30.75 -2.58
N PRO A 194 10.83 31.27 -3.46
CA PRO A 194 9.64 30.55 -3.89
C PRO A 194 9.92 29.17 -4.47
N SER A 195 10.92 29.03 -5.34
CA SER A 195 11.36 27.75 -5.90
C SER A 195 11.87 26.80 -4.82
N MET A 196 12.71 27.30 -3.90
CA MET A 196 13.22 26.54 -2.76
C MET A 196 12.09 26.03 -1.85
N MET A 197 11.10 26.87 -1.57
CA MET A 197 9.93 26.50 -0.79
C MET A 197 9.09 25.42 -1.49
N ARG A 198 8.94 25.47 -2.81
CA ARG A 198 8.25 24.43 -3.60
C ARG A 198 8.98 23.09 -3.53
N ILE A 199 10.30 23.10 -3.65
CA ILE A 199 11.14 21.89 -3.54
C ILE A 199 11.03 21.31 -2.13
N TYR A 200 11.15 22.14 -1.09
CA TYR A 200 10.96 21.70 0.30
C TYR A 200 9.58 21.05 0.52
N ARG A 201 8.50 21.69 0.07
CA ARG A 201 7.13 21.17 0.22
C ARG A 201 6.96 19.82 -0.49
N SER A 202 7.44 19.72 -1.73
CA SER A 202 7.29 18.52 -2.56
C SER A 202 8.21 17.37 -2.17
N ALA A 203 9.42 17.63 -1.68
CA ALA A 203 10.44 16.61 -1.44
C ALA A 203 10.66 16.24 0.03
N ILE A 204 10.32 17.12 0.97
CA ILE A 204 10.50 16.90 2.42
C ILE A 204 9.14 16.87 3.12
N LEU A 205 8.36 17.95 3.02
CA LEU A 205 7.09 18.06 3.75
C LEU A 205 6.10 16.97 3.33
N SER A 206 5.96 16.69 2.03
CA SER A 206 5.12 15.60 1.52
C SER A 206 5.44 14.23 2.13
N LYS A 207 6.71 13.95 2.43
CA LYS A 207 7.14 12.68 3.06
C LYS A 207 6.78 12.65 4.53
N ILE A 208 6.87 13.79 5.21
CA ILE A 208 6.45 13.92 6.61
C ILE A 208 4.93 13.80 6.68
N ASP A 209 4.19 14.55 5.88
CA ASP A 209 2.72 14.52 5.89
C ASP A 209 2.15 13.14 5.56
N TYR A 210 2.85 12.36 4.72
CA TYR A 210 2.44 10.99 4.42
C TYR A 210 2.41 10.10 5.67
N GLY A 211 1.20 9.73 6.09
CA GLY A 211 0.96 8.83 7.23
C GLY A 211 1.10 9.50 8.59
N CYS A 212 1.21 10.83 8.67
CA CYS A 212 1.32 11.56 9.94
C CYS A 212 0.11 11.32 10.87
N MET A 213 -1.08 11.07 10.30
CA MET A 213 -2.27 10.69 11.07
C MET A 213 -2.13 9.35 11.80
N ILE A 214 -1.27 8.46 11.31
CA ILE A 214 -1.03 7.14 11.90
C ILE A 214 0.10 7.23 12.92
N TYR A 215 1.29 7.64 12.46
CA TYR A 215 2.48 7.66 13.32
C TYR A 215 2.49 8.84 14.29
N GLY A 216 1.64 9.86 14.10
CA GLY A 216 1.54 11.03 14.97
C GLY A 216 1.10 10.70 16.40
N SER A 217 0.57 9.49 16.62
CA SER A 217 0.31 8.94 17.95
C SER A 217 1.58 8.53 18.73
N ALA A 218 2.75 8.54 18.07
CA ALA A 218 4.02 8.23 18.71
C ALA A 218 4.39 9.24 19.80
N ARG A 219 5.30 8.84 20.69
CA ARG A 219 5.80 9.72 21.76
C ARG A 219 6.40 10.99 21.17
N LYS A 220 6.18 12.13 21.84
CA LYS A 220 6.72 13.44 21.41
C LYS A 220 8.24 13.39 21.15
N SER A 221 9.00 12.74 22.02
CA SER A 221 10.46 12.58 21.86
C SER A 221 10.88 11.77 20.62
N VAL A 222 10.00 10.92 20.10
CA VAL A 222 10.21 10.19 18.84
C VAL A 222 9.90 11.12 17.67
N LEU A 223 8.75 11.82 17.69
CA LEU A 223 8.33 12.76 16.64
C LEU A 223 9.32 13.91 16.45
N GLN A 224 9.81 14.49 17.55
CA GLN A 224 10.82 15.57 17.57
C GLN A 224 12.13 15.23 16.86
N LYS A 225 12.36 13.95 16.50
CA LYS A 225 13.51 13.56 15.69
C LYS A 225 13.42 14.07 14.25
N LEU A 226 12.24 14.47 13.77
CA LEU A 226 12.02 15.06 12.44
C LEU A 226 12.29 16.57 12.42
N ASP A 227 12.07 17.27 13.53
CA ASP A 227 12.20 18.72 13.66
C ASP A 227 13.54 19.27 13.14
N PRO A 228 14.71 18.66 13.42
CA PRO A 228 15.98 19.19 12.92
C PRO A 228 16.04 19.27 11.40
N VAL A 229 15.49 18.29 10.69
CA VAL A 229 15.48 18.26 9.22
C VAL A 229 14.51 19.30 8.68
N HIS A 230 13.33 19.40 9.29
CA HIS A 230 12.30 20.38 8.95
C HIS A 230 12.80 21.82 9.15
N HIS A 231 13.33 22.16 10.32
CA HIS A 231 13.85 23.50 10.63
C HIS A 231 15.06 23.86 9.78
N THR A 232 15.96 22.91 9.52
CA THR A 232 17.11 23.17 8.65
C THR A 232 16.67 23.46 7.22
N ALA A 233 15.68 22.72 6.71
CA ALA A 233 15.13 22.99 5.38
C ALA A 233 14.52 24.40 5.30
N LEU A 234 13.73 24.81 6.31
CA LEU A 234 13.12 26.14 6.34
C LEU A 234 14.15 27.26 6.36
N ARG A 235 15.21 27.13 7.18
CA ARG A 235 16.32 28.10 7.22
C ARG A 235 17.01 28.25 5.87
N LEU A 236 17.27 27.14 5.18
CA LEU A 236 17.86 27.17 3.83
C LEU A 236 16.95 27.86 2.83
N CYS A 237 15.63 27.61 2.90
CA CYS A 237 14.67 28.26 2.01
C CYS A 237 14.54 29.77 2.29
N SER A 238 14.65 30.21 3.55
CA SER A 238 14.49 31.61 3.92
C SER A 238 15.78 32.42 3.85
N GLY A 239 16.93 31.78 3.64
CA GLY A 239 18.25 32.45 3.74
C GLY A 239 18.58 32.95 5.15
N ALA A 240 17.85 32.49 6.17
CA ALA A 240 18.07 32.87 7.56
C ALA A 240 19.12 31.93 8.15
N PHE A 241 20.36 32.37 8.13
CA PHE A 241 21.51 31.68 8.73
C PHE A 241 21.83 32.26 10.10
#